data_AF-X0S6U4-F1
#
_entry.id   AF-X0S6U4-F1
#
_cell.length_a   1.000
_cell.length_b   1.000
_cell.length_c   1.000
_cell.angle_alpha   90.00
_cell.angle_beta   90.00
_cell.angle_gamma   90.00
#
_symmetry.space_group_name_H-M   'P 1'
#
loop_
_entity.id
_entity.type
_entity.pdbx_description
1 polymer ?
#
loop_
_entity_poly.entity_id
_entity_poly.type
_entity_poly.pdbx_seq_one_letter_code
_entity_poly.pdbx_strand_id
1 'polypeptide(L)'
;EKSPKWRLTCGYITRADYETAWTHYGLSLFADDEAKRSEHLQKGIEEFRKFTAEGYRDHPVIAECFLGQALCLYEQQHYFEVIQLLDIRQITSTNTPTETFRRMMYLRIRACRALPSEWNLAWTAQQYFEALPREHQLDTIELEMALEWVRSLTSLIRSLQVSDREFQRRNKTSGDPYQSSLQKRLELVAGVVYPYGDPWWAQLAELMEEVAMEAPFGCLARSRRFFEQKRYDQAFRQAQTGLRAMESNHQVAGSFDWNRDLQDKKVEEKLFADLRYLKAAACWNLHYWLEAHLGAREFLIHHVDDERTNQMCRSGIQAGLKALTVKGGLEPDGIATE
;
A
#
# COMPACT_ATOMS: atom_id res chain seq x y z
N GLU A 1 24.26 47.60 -9.66
CA GLU A 1 23.73 46.22 -9.52
C GLU A 1 24.77 45.12 -9.21
N LYS A 2 26.08 45.40 -9.10
CA LYS A 2 27.11 44.37 -8.80
C LYS A 2 28.05 44.70 -7.63
N SER A 3 27.62 45.50 -6.65
CA SER A 3 28.45 45.71 -5.45
C SER A 3 28.25 44.57 -4.43
N PRO A 4 29.28 44.14 -3.70
CA PRO A 4 29.14 43.14 -2.63
C PRO A 4 28.09 43.54 -1.57
N LYS A 5 27.97 44.84 -1.27
CA LYS A 5 26.94 45.37 -0.35
C LYS A 5 25.53 45.18 -0.92
N TRP A 6 25.33 45.42 -2.21
CA TRP A 6 24.05 45.18 -2.87
C TRP A 6 23.66 43.70 -2.82
N ARG A 7 24.60 42.79 -3.09
CA ARG A 7 24.34 41.33 -2.98
C ARG A 7 24.02 40.89 -1.55
N LEU A 8 24.70 41.45 -0.55
CA LEU A 8 24.40 41.23 0.86
C LEU A 8 23.00 41.74 1.22
N THR A 9 22.65 42.98 0.83
CA THR A 9 21.32 43.56 1.05
C THR A 9 20.22 42.75 0.38
N CYS A 10 20.40 42.34 -0.89
CA CYS A 10 19.48 41.43 -1.56
C CYS A 10 19.35 40.11 -0.80
N GLY A 11 20.45 39.51 -0.31
CA GLY A 11 20.42 38.29 0.49
C GLY A 11 19.64 38.44 1.81
N TYR A 12 19.75 39.59 2.48
CA TYR A 12 18.96 39.88 3.69
C TYR A 12 17.47 40.07 3.37
N ILE A 13 17.13 40.77 2.29
CA ILE A 13 15.75 40.98 1.85
C ILE A 13 15.11 39.63 1.48
N THR A 14 15.80 38.79 0.70
CA THR A 14 15.28 37.46 0.33
C THR A 14 15.09 36.54 1.54
N ARG A 15 15.91 36.69 2.59
CA ARG A 15 15.73 35.94 3.83
C ARG A 15 14.52 36.46 4.62
N ALA A 16 14.35 37.78 4.70
CA ALA A 16 13.19 38.38 5.35
C ALA A 16 11.88 38.00 4.65
N ASP A 17 11.86 37.98 3.32
CA ASP A 17 10.71 37.57 2.51
C ASP A 17 10.37 36.09 2.74
N TYR A 18 11.38 35.21 2.78
CA TYR A 18 11.22 33.78 3.09
C TYR A 18 10.59 33.57 4.48
N GLU A 19 11.14 34.23 5.52
CA GLU A 19 10.62 34.11 6.89
C GLU A 19 9.21 34.71 7.00
N THR A 20 8.92 35.78 6.26
CA THR A 20 7.58 36.41 6.22
C THR A 20 6.55 35.46 5.60
N ALA A 21 6.91 34.75 4.53
CA ALA A 21 6.04 33.75 3.90
C ALA A 21 5.64 32.64 4.91
N TRP A 22 6.62 32.06 5.59
CA TRP A 22 6.37 31.04 6.62
C TRP A 22 5.64 31.58 7.85
N THR A 23 5.88 32.85 8.22
CA THR A 23 5.15 33.52 9.30
C THR A 23 3.66 33.61 8.96
N HIS A 24 3.31 33.99 7.73
CA HIS A 24 1.92 34.03 7.29
C HIS A 24 1.25 32.66 7.31
N TYR A 25 1.94 31.62 6.82
CA TYR A 25 1.43 30.25 6.96
C TYR A 25 1.24 29.87 8.44
N GLY A 26 2.23 30.12 9.29
CA GLY A 26 2.14 29.83 10.72
C GLY A 26 0.98 30.55 11.42
N LEU A 27 0.77 31.84 11.14
CA LEU A 27 -0.35 32.61 11.67
C LEU A 27 -1.71 32.05 11.24
N SER A 28 -1.82 31.50 10.02
CA SER A 28 -3.06 30.90 9.56
C SER A 28 -3.50 29.67 10.38
N LEU A 29 -2.54 28.90 10.89
CA LEU A 29 -2.80 27.70 11.71
C LEU A 29 -3.36 28.04 13.09
N PHE A 30 -3.07 29.25 13.59
CA PHE A 30 -3.56 29.75 14.89
C PHE A 30 -4.70 30.75 14.78
N ALA A 31 -5.18 31.05 13.56
CA ALA A 31 -6.30 31.93 13.36
C ALA A 31 -7.62 31.22 13.69
N ASP A 32 -8.35 31.76 14.66
CA ASP A 32 -9.67 31.28 15.09
C ASP A 32 -10.79 31.67 14.11
N ASP A 33 -10.56 32.69 13.29
CA ASP A 33 -11.50 33.22 12.30
C ASP A 33 -11.08 32.79 10.89
N GLU A 34 -12.01 32.19 10.16
CA GLU A 34 -11.81 31.70 8.79
C GLU A 34 -11.43 32.84 7.83
N ALA A 35 -11.98 34.05 8.02
CA ALA A 35 -11.62 35.20 7.18
C ALA A 35 -10.14 35.60 7.35
N LYS A 36 -9.67 35.64 8.60
CA LYS A 36 -8.26 35.93 8.93
C LYS A 36 -7.34 34.80 8.49
N ARG A 37 -7.76 33.55 8.67
CA ARG A 37 -7.03 32.38 8.17
C ARG A 37 -6.84 32.49 6.66
N SER A 38 -7.91 32.73 5.92
CA SER A 38 -7.86 32.88 4.45
C SER A 38 -6.96 34.05 4.02
N GLU A 39 -7.03 35.20 4.69
CA GLU A 39 -6.16 36.35 4.43
C GLU A 39 -4.67 36.00 4.64
N HIS A 40 -4.34 35.31 5.75
CA HIS A 40 -2.98 34.88 6.03
C HIS A 40 -2.46 33.86 5.01
N LEU A 41 -3.30 32.88 4.62
CA LEU A 41 -2.95 31.91 3.58
C LEU A 41 -2.69 32.60 2.25
N GLN A 42 -3.53 33.56 1.86
CA GLN A 42 -3.38 34.32 0.61
C GLN A 42 -2.08 35.14 0.60
N LYS A 43 -1.76 35.84 1.70
CA LYS A 43 -0.47 36.55 1.84
C LYS A 43 0.70 35.58 1.79
N GLY A 44 0.60 34.42 2.44
CA GLY A 44 1.60 33.36 2.36
C GLY A 44 1.84 32.91 0.91
N ILE A 45 0.77 32.69 0.13
CA ILE A 45 0.86 32.33 -1.30
C ILE A 45 1.60 33.41 -2.08
N GLU A 46 1.24 34.68 -1.91
CA GLU A 46 1.87 35.80 -2.61
C GLU A 46 3.36 35.92 -2.29
N GLU A 47 3.75 35.73 -1.03
CA GLU A 47 5.14 35.76 -0.60
C GLU A 47 5.94 34.57 -1.11
N PHE A 48 5.43 33.33 -0.99
CA PHE A 48 6.09 32.17 -1.56
C PHE A 48 6.21 32.25 -3.09
N ARG A 49 5.20 32.81 -3.77
CA ARG A 49 5.18 32.96 -5.23
C ARG A 49 6.35 33.80 -5.76
N LYS A 50 6.88 34.74 -4.97
CA LYS A 50 8.09 35.49 -5.34
C LYS A 50 9.30 34.59 -5.61
N PHE A 51 9.34 33.42 -4.96
CA PHE A 51 10.41 32.43 -5.12
C PHE A 51 10.09 31.38 -6.19
N THR A 52 8.81 31.00 -6.35
CA THR A 52 8.39 29.88 -7.21
C THR A 52 7.98 30.30 -8.63
N ALA A 53 7.74 31.60 -8.87
CA ALA A 53 7.21 32.11 -10.15
C ALA A 53 8.08 31.77 -11.37
N GLU A 54 9.40 31.66 -11.19
CA GLU A 54 10.33 31.34 -12.27
C GLU A 54 10.52 29.83 -12.51
N GLY A 55 9.75 29.00 -11.80
CA GLY A 55 9.83 27.54 -11.85
C GLY A 55 10.85 26.95 -10.87
N TYR A 56 10.88 25.62 -10.81
CA TYR A 56 11.78 24.90 -9.90
C TYR A 56 13.25 25.06 -10.30
N ARG A 57 14.09 25.45 -9.36
CA ARG A 57 15.55 25.55 -9.49
C ARG A 57 16.15 24.81 -8.32
N ASP A 58 16.66 23.61 -8.56
CA ASP A 58 17.31 22.67 -7.62
C ASP A 58 18.09 23.37 -6.48
N HIS A 59 17.35 23.80 -5.46
CA HIS A 59 17.84 24.62 -4.37
C HIS A 59 16.92 24.40 -3.16
N PRO A 60 17.45 24.03 -1.98
CA PRO A 60 16.65 23.66 -0.82
C PRO A 60 15.60 24.69 -0.43
N VAL A 61 15.96 25.98 -0.40
CA VAL A 61 15.03 27.08 -0.06
C VAL A 61 13.90 27.19 -1.07
N ILE A 62 14.17 26.98 -2.37
CA ILE A 62 13.13 27.06 -3.39
C ILE A 62 12.18 25.88 -3.23
N ALA A 63 12.71 24.67 -2.96
CA ALA A 63 11.87 23.52 -2.62
C ALA A 63 10.97 23.82 -1.42
N GLU A 64 11.52 24.34 -0.33
CA GLU A 64 10.71 24.72 0.83
C GLU A 64 9.64 25.76 0.47
N CYS A 65 9.93 26.74 -0.38
CA CYS A 65 8.91 27.70 -0.86
C CYS A 65 7.82 27.03 -1.71
N PHE A 66 8.15 26.06 -2.56
CA PHE A 66 7.15 25.26 -3.29
C PHE A 66 6.27 24.46 -2.31
N LEU A 67 6.85 23.88 -1.27
CA LEU A 67 6.11 23.18 -0.22
C LEU A 67 5.20 24.13 0.55
N GLY A 68 5.73 25.28 0.99
CA GLY A 68 4.97 26.30 1.73
C GLY A 68 3.80 26.86 0.92
N GLN A 69 4.02 27.20 -0.35
CA GLN A 69 2.93 27.63 -1.24
C GLN A 69 1.88 26.53 -1.43
N ALA A 70 2.31 25.27 -1.62
CA ALA A 70 1.40 24.15 -1.77
C ALA A 70 0.58 23.91 -0.50
N LEU A 71 1.18 24.05 0.70
CA LEU A 71 0.45 23.95 1.97
C LEU A 71 -0.62 25.04 2.06
N CYS A 72 -0.30 26.29 1.72
CA CYS A 72 -1.30 27.35 1.73
C CYS A 72 -2.46 27.08 0.76
N LEU A 73 -2.15 26.65 -0.47
CA LEU A 73 -3.15 26.29 -1.47
C LEU A 73 -4.02 25.11 -1.02
N TYR A 74 -3.41 24.10 -0.39
CA TYR A 74 -4.12 22.93 0.13
C TYR A 74 -5.13 23.30 1.22
N GLU A 75 -4.73 24.15 2.19
CA GLU A 75 -5.63 24.64 3.24
C GLU A 75 -6.78 25.48 2.68
N GLN A 76 -6.55 26.20 1.58
CA GLN A 76 -7.60 26.92 0.84
C GLN A 76 -8.41 26.03 -0.11
N GLN A 77 -8.18 24.71 -0.14
CA GLN A 77 -8.86 23.73 -1.00
C GLN A 77 -8.60 23.92 -2.51
N HIS A 78 -7.54 24.64 -2.87
CA HIS A 78 -7.04 24.81 -4.25
C HIS A 78 -6.22 23.58 -4.69
N TYR A 79 -6.84 22.40 -4.63
CA TYR A 79 -6.16 21.11 -4.82
C TYR A 79 -5.59 20.93 -6.23
N PHE A 80 -6.23 21.49 -7.25
CA PHE A 80 -5.76 21.36 -8.63
C PHE A 80 -4.45 22.13 -8.82
N GLU A 81 -4.39 23.34 -8.25
CA GLU A 81 -3.21 24.18 -8.20
C GLU A 81 -2.08 23.51 -7.42
N VAL A 82 -2.37 22.80 -6.31
CA VAL A 82 -1.37 21.98 -5.60
C VAL A 82 -0.77 20.91 -6.51
N ILE A 83 -1.61 20.17 -7.25
CA ILE A 83 -1.16 19.11 -8.15
C ILE A 83 -0.30 19.65 -9.29
N GLN A 84 -0.65 20.81 -9.84
CA GLN A 84 0.11 21.47 -10.90
C GLN A 84 1.42 22.06 -10.39
N LEU A 85 1.39 22.73 -9.24
CA LEU A 85 2.56 23.37 -8.63
C LEU A 85 3.61 22.32 -8.26
N LEU A 86 3.19 21.18 -7.73
CA LEU A 86 4.06 20.09 -7.34
C LEU A 86 4.30 19.09 -8.48
N ASP A 87 4.34 19.54 -9.73
CA ASP A 87 4.58 18.66 -10.87
C ASP A 87 5.95 17.97 -10.78
N ILE A 88 5.89 16.66 -10.79
CA ILE A 88 6.99 15.72 -10.61
C ILE A 88 7.93 15.65 -11.82
N ARG A 89 7.51 16.20 -12.97
CA ARG A 89 8.43 16.40 -14.09
C ARG A 89 9.52 17.43 -13.74
N GLN A 90 9.25 18.30 -12.77
CA GLN A 90 10.16 19.35 -12.32
C GLN A 90 10.77 19.03 -10.95
N ILE A 91 9.98 18.47 -10.03
CA ILE A 91 10.40 18.12 -8.66
C ILE A 91 10.68 16.61 -8.59
N THR A 92 11.94 16.24 -8.41
CA THR A 92 12.40 14.84 -8.33
C THR A 92 13.17 14.60 -7.03
N SER A 93 13.34 13.33 -6.65
CA SER A 93 14.14 12.95 -5.48
C SER A 93 15.62 13.31 -5.59
N THR A 94 16.12 13.49 -6.82
CA THR A 94 17.52 13.82 -7.10
C THR A 94 17.83 15.30 -6.94
N ASN A 95 16.83 16.17 -7.09
CA ASN A 95 16.98 17.62 -7.11
C ASN A 95 16.27 18.31 -5.94
N THR A 96 15.79 17.54 -4.96
CA THR A 96 15.00 18.03 -3.83
C THR A 96 15.48 17.33 -2.55
N PRO A 97 15.68 18.06 -1.43
CA PRO A 97 16.01 17.42 -0.16
C PRO A 97 15.00 16.35 0.22
N THR A 98 15.46 15.17 0.63
CA THR A 98 14.64 13.96 0.81
C THR A 98 13.37 14.19 1.64
N GLU A 99 13.49 14.87 2.78
CA GLU A 99 12.35 15.16 3.66
C GLU A 99 11.36 16.14 3.02
N THR A 100 11.84 17.12 2.25
CA THR A 100 10.98 18.08 1.53
C THR A 100 10.26 17.37 0.40
N PHE A 101 10.97 16.52 -0.36
CA PHE A 101 10.38 15.70 -1.41
C PHE A 101 9.27 14.81 -0.87
N ARG A 102 9.52 14.11 0.25
CA ARG A 102 8.51 13.29 0.94
C ARG A 102 7.27 14.09 1.32
N ARG A 103 7.43 15.26 1.95
CA ARG A 103 6.29 16.12 2.34
C ARG A 103 5.52 16.64 1.13
N MET A 104 6.20 17.03 0.05
CA MET A 104 5.56 17.44 -1.20
C MET A 104 4.76 16.31 -1.83
N MET A 105 5.33 15.11 -1.92
CA MET A 105 4.64 13.95 -2.50
C MET A 105 3.44 13.53 -1.66
N TYR A 106 3.57 13.53 -0.32
CA TYR A 106 2.44 13.28 0.57
C TYR A 106 1.32 14.29 0.37
N LEU A 107 1.66 15.59 0.35
CA LEU A 107 0.67 16.66 0.13
C LEU A 107 -0.01 16.54 -1.24
N ARG A 108 0.75 16.22 -2.28
CA ARG A 108 0.19 16.00 -3.62
C ARG A 108 -0.72 14.77 -3.67
N ILE A 109 -0.36 13.66 -3.03
CA ILE A 109 -1.23 12.48 -2.90
C ILE A 109 -2.55 12.85 -2.20
N ARG A 110 -2.48 13.62 -1.10
CA ARG A 110 -3.66 14.12 -0.40
C ARG A 110 -4.53 15.02 -1.27
N ALA A 111 -3.93 15.88 -2.09
CA ALA A 111 -4.65 16.73 -3.04
C ALA A 111 -5.32 15.89 -4.16
N CYS A 112 -4.62 14.91 -4.72
CA CYS A 112 -5.19 13.98 -5.70
C CYS A 112 -6.38 13.21 -5.13
N ARG A 113 -6.31 12.78 -3.86
CA ARG A 113 -7.41 12.10 -3.16
C ARG A 113 -8.63 13.01 -2.98
N ALA A 114 -8.42 14.30 -2.73
CA ALA A 114 -9.50 15.28 -2.61
C ALA A 114 -10.20 15.58 -3.96
N LEU A 115 -9.49 15.44 -5.09
CA LEU A 115 -10.01 15.62 -6.46
C LEU A 115 -10.36 14.30 -7.20
N PRO A 116 -10.62 13.21 -6.46
CA PRO A 116 -10.57 11.81 -6.93
C PRO A 116 -9.75 11.52 -8.22
N SER A 117 -8.51 12.02 -8.30
CA SER A 117 -7.68 11.89 -9.50
C SER A 117 -6.77 10.66 -9.40
N GLU A 118 -7.35 9.48 -9.62
CA GLU A 118 -6.69 8.19 -9.36
C GLU A 118 -5.40 7.99 -10.16
N TRP A 119 -5.38 8.33 -11.45
CA TRP A 119 -4.16 8.23 -12.25
C TRP A 119 -3.03 9.12 -11.74
N ASN A 120 -3.34 10.36 -11.35
CA ASN A 120 -2.34 11.27 -10.80
C ASN A 120 -1.85 10.82 -9.43
N LEU A 121 -2.74 10.27 -8.59
CA LEU A 121 -2.38 9.70 -7.30
C LEU A 121 -1.42 8.51 -7.49
N ALA A 122 -1.83 7.51 -8.29
CA ALA A 122 -1.03 6.32 -8.53
C ALA A 122 0.32 6.64 -9.17
N TRP A 123 0.37 7.61 -10.09
CA TRP A 123 1.62 8.05 -10.70
C TRP A 123 2.53 8.81 -9.74
N THR A 124 1.97 9.71 -8.90
CA THR A 124 2.74 10.45 -7.88
C THR A 124 3.33 9.49 -6.85
N ALA A 125 2.52 8.54 -6.35
CA ALA A 125 2.99 7.54 -5.40
C ALA A 125 4.07 6.64 -6.02
N GLN A 126 3.86 6.16 -7.26
CA GLN A 126 4.84 5.35 -7.96
C GLN A 126 6.22 6.02 -8.00
N GLN A 127 6.27 7.29 -8.39
CA GLN A 127 7.53 8.00 -8.50
C GLN A 127 8.22 8.22 -7.15
N TYR A 128 7.44 8.45 -6.09
CA TYR A 128 8.00 8.52 -4.75
C TYR A 128 8.67 7.20 -4.36
N PHE A 129 7.96 6.07 -4.49
CA PHE A 129 8.47 4.76 -4.07
C PHE A 129 9.59 4.22 -4.97
N GLU A 130 9.58 4.52 -6.28
CA GLU A 130 10.68 4.18 -7.20
C GLU A 130 11.97 4.96 -6.90
N ALA A 131 11.85 6.12 -6.26
CA ALA A 131 12.97 6.95 -5.86
C ALA A 131 13.61 6.56 -4.52
N LEU A 132 12.94 5.70 -3.72
CA LEU A 132 13.46 5.34 -2.40
C LEU A 132 14.69 4.43 -2.51
N PRO A 133 15.69 4.62 -1.62
CA PRO A 133 16.80 3.69 -1.49
C PRO A 133 16.31 2.26 -1.18
N ARG A 134 17.05 1.26 -1.65
CA ARG A 134 16.67 -0.16 -1.51
C ARG A 134 16.48 -0.62 -0.06
N GLU A 135 17.24 -0.06 0.87
CA GLU A 135 17.24 -0.42 2.29
C GLU A 135 16.32 0.48 3.13
N HIS A 136 15.54 1.35 2.49
CA HIS A 136 14.72 2.34 3.18
C HIS A 136 13.56 1.66 3.95
N GLN A 137 13.50 1.95 5.25
CA GLN A 137 12.37 1.55 6.08
C GLN A 137 11.31 2.63 6.03
N LEU A 138 10.08 2.23 5.70
CA LEU A 138 8.93 3.10 5.62
C LEU A 138 8.53 3.57 7.01
N ASP A 139 8.34 4.88 7.15
CA ASP A 139 7.67 5.44 8.30
C ASP A 139 6.14 5.43 8.16
N THR A 140 5.43 5.92 9.19
CA THR A 140 3.97 5.99 9.22
C THR A 140 3.37 6.75 8.04
N ILE A 141 3.96 7.88 7.64
CA ILE A 141 3.44 8.70 6.53
C ILE A 141 3.64 7.97 5.20
N GLU A 142 4.77 7.31 5.02
CA GLU A 142 5.03 6.52 3.82
C GLU A 142 4.13 5.29 3.73
N LEU A 143 3.81 4.65 4.85
CA LEU A 143 2.83 3.57 4.90
C LEU A 143 1.42 4.07 4.54
N GLU A 144 1.02 5.25 4.99
CA GLU A 144 -0.23 5.90 4.54
C GLU A 144 -0.20 6.17 3.03
N MET A 145 0.89 6.70 2.49
CA MET A 145 1.07 6.92 1.05
C MET A 145 0.94 5.62 0.25
N ALA A 146 1.53 4.53 0.75
CA ALA A 146 1.45 3.21 0.12
C ALA A 146 0.00 2.70 0.10
N LEU A 147 -0.75 2.87 1.19
CA LEU A 147 -2.16 2.49 1.24
C LEU A 147 -3.03 3.34 0.30
N GLU A 148 -2.77 4.65 0.17
CA GLU A 148 -3.45 5.47 -0.83
C GLU A 148 -3.13 5.02 -2.26
N TRP A 149 -1.89 4.60 -2.50
CA TRP A 149 -1.51 4.05 -3.80
C TRP A 149 -2.27 2.76 -4.11
N VAL A 150 -2.33 1.83 -3.15
CA VAL A 150 -3.13 0.59 -3.26
C VAL A 150 -4.59 0.91 -3.54
N ARG A 151 -5.19 1.81 -2.77
CA ARG A 151 -6.59 2.23 -2.97
C ARG A 151 -6.82 2.75 -4.39
N SER A 152 -5.90 3.58 -4.87
CA SER A 152 -6.00 4.16 -6.20
C SER A 152 -5.84 3.12 -7.32
N LEU A 153 -4.87 2.21 -7.19
CA LEU A 153 -4.71 1.09 -8.12
C LEU A 153 -5.94 0.18 -8.13
N THR A 154 -6.50 -0.13 -6.96
CA THR A 154 -7.76 -0.88 -6.83
C THR A 154 -8.91 -0.17 -7.54
N SER A 155 -9.06 1.13 -7.34
CA SER A 155 -10.09 1.97 -8.00
C SER A 155 -9.94 1.93 -9.53
N LEU A 156 -8.71 2.11 -10.02
CA LEU A 156 -8.39 2.01 -11.46
C LEU A 156 -8.72 0.63 -12.02
N ILE A 157 -8.28 -0.45 -11.38
CA ILE A 157 -8.58 -1.83 -11.83
C ILE A 157 -10.09 -2.08 -11.87
N ARG A 158 -10.84 -1.63 -10.86
CA ARG A 158 -12.30 -1.77 -10.84
C ARG A 158 -12.96 -0.99 -11.97
N SER A 159 -12.52 0.23 -12.23
CA SER A 159 -13.05 1.04 -13.33
C SER A 159 -12.85 0.33 -14.68
N LEU A 160 -11.68 -0.27 -14.87
CA LEU A 160 -11.35 -1.02 -16.09
C LEU A 160 -12.18 -2.29 -16.21
N GLN A 161 -12.40 -3.04 -15.12
CA GLN A 161 -13.24 -4.24 -15.12
C GLN A 161 -14.71 -3.95 -15.47
N VAL A 162 -15.24 -2.78 -15.09
CA VAL A 162 -16.60 -2.37 -15.48
C VAL A 162 -16.67 -2.10 -16.98
N SER A 163 -15.73 -1.33 -17.53
CA SER A 163 -15.66 -1.09 -18.98
C SER A 163 -15.38 -2.37 -19.77
N ASP A 164 -14.57 -3.29 -19.22
CA ASP A 164 -14.25 -4.57 -19.86
C ASP A 164 -15.43 -5.53 -19.84
N ARG A 165 -16.32 -5.51 -18.85
CA ARG A 165 -17.55 -6.33 -18.90
C ARG A 165 -18.50 -5.89 -20.02
N GLU A 166 -18.50 -4.60 -20.35
CA GLU A 166 -19.26 -4.06 -21.49
C GLU A 166 -18.58 -4.38 -22.83
N PHE A 167 -17.25 -4.36 -22.88
CA PHE A 167 -16.46 -4.66 -24.07
C PHE A 167 -16.31 -6.18 -24.36
N GLN A 168 -16.03 -7.01 -23.34
CA GLN A 168 -15.92 -8.48 -23.43
C GLN A 168 -17.26 -9.15 -23.75
N ARG A 169 -18.40 -8.53 -23.42
CA ARG A 169 -19.72 -8.94 -23.95
C ARG A 169 -19.80 -8.79 -25.47
N ARG A 170 -19.00 -7.92 -26.07
CA ARG A 170 -18.96 -7.66 -27.52
C ARG A 170 -17.79 -8.36 -28.22
N ASN A 171 -16.63 -8.52 -27.59
CA ASN A 171 -15.43 -9.11 -28.18
C ASN A 171 -14.78 -10.15 -27.25
N LYS A 172 -14.73 -11.41 -27.71
CA LYS A 172 -14.26 -12.61 -26.97
C LYS A 172 -12.73 -12.78 -26.98
N THR A 173 -11.95 -11.72 -26.82
CA THR A 173 -10.50 -11.84 -27.00
C THR A 173 -9.70 -10.97 -26.04
N SER A 174 -8.84 -11.67 -25.29
CA SER A 174 -7.59 -11.22 -24.64
C SER A 174 -7.71 -10.12 -23.58
N GLY A 175 -7.28 -10.45 -22.36
CA GLY A 175 -7.24 -9.51 -21.23
C GLY A 175 -6.39 -8.27 -21.53
N ASP A 176 -6.85 -7.13 -21.05
CA ASP A 176 -6.21 -5.85 -21.28
C ASP A 176 -4.78 -5.82 -20.67
N PRO A 177 -3.72 -5.60 -21.49
CA PRO A 177 -2.36 -5.48 -20.98
C PRO A 177 -2.21 -4.40 -19.90
N TYR A 178 -3.03 -3.34 -19.92
CA TYR A 178 -3.02 -2.29 -18.91
C TYR A 178 -3.51 -2.81 -17.54
N GLN A 179 -4.56 -3.63 -17.52
CA GLN A 179 -5.06 -4.23 -16.28
C GLN A 179 -4.00 -5.14 -15.64
N SER A 180 -3.29 -5.93 -16.44
CA SER A 180 -2.23 -6.81 -15.95
C SER A 180 -1.07 -6.02 -15.31
N SER A 181 -0.73 -4.85 -15.87
CA SER A 181 0.31 -3.97 -15.34
C SER A 181 -0.09 -3.36 -13.99
N LEU A 182 -1.35 -2.91 -13.86
CA LEU A 182 -1.87 -2.38 -12.60
C LEU A 182 -1.93 -3.44 -11.49
N GLN A 183 -2.34 -4.66 -11.83
CA GLN A 183 -2.35 -5.79 -10.89
C GLN A 183 -0.95 -6.14 -10.39
N LYS A 184 0.05 -6.17 -11.29
CA LYS A 184 1.46 -6.37 -10.90
C LYS A 184 1.92 -5.28 -9.94
N ARG A 185 1.60 -4.02 -10.22
CA ARG A 185 1.94 -2.89 -9.33
C ARG A 185 1.26 -3.03 -7.97
N LEU A 186 -0.01 -3.42 -7.94
CA LEU A 186 -0.75 -3.62 -6.69
C LEU A 186 -0.08 -4.68 -5.79
N GLU A 187 0.33 -5.82 -6.36
CA GLU A 187 1.06 -6.86 -5.63
C GLU A 187 2.45 -6.39 -5.17
N LEU A 188 3.15 -5.58 -5.98
CA LEU A 188 4.43 -5.00 -5.57
C LEU A 188 4.26 -4.13 -4.33
N VAL A 189 3.29 -3.22 -4.33
CA VAL A 189 3.04 -2.35 -3.17
C VAL A 189 2.59 -3.16 -1.96
N ALA A 190 1.77 -4.20 -2.16
CA ALA A 190 1.38 -5.12 -1.09
C ALA A 190 2.59 -5.78 -0.42
N GLY A 191 3.58 -6.22 -1.21
CA GLY A 191 4.85 -6.75 -0.71
C GLY A 191 5.71 -5.74 0.03
N VAL A 192 5.58 -4.44 -0.26
CA VAL A 192 6.25 -3.37 0.51
C VAL A 192 5.60 -3.18 1.89
N VAL A 193 4.26 -3.24 1.98
CA VAL A 193 3.50 -2.95 3.21
C VAL A 193 3.42 -4.15 4.16
N TYR A 194 3.36 -5.37 3.62
CA TYR A 194 3.20 -6.61 4.40
C TYR A 194 4.21 -6.86 5.55
N PRO A 195 5.52 -6.53 5.43
CA PRO A 195 6.48 -6.69 6.52
C PRO A 195 6.08 -5.95 7.80
N TYR A 196 5.39 -4.81 7.69
CA TYR A 196 5.07 -3.92 8.80
C TYR A 196 3.93 -4.43 9.69
N GLY A 197 3.24 -5.51 9.29
CA GLY A 197 2.21 -6.16 10.11
C GLY A 197 1.00 -5.27 10.37
N ASP A 198 0.28 -5.54 11.47
CA ASP A 198 -0.89 -4.76 11.86
C ASP A 198 -0.49 -3.40 12.45
N PRO A 199 -1.29 -2.32 12.23
CA PRO A 199 -2.59 -2.30 11.56
C PRO A 199 -2.54 -2.17 10.02
N TRP A 200 -1.34 -2.05 9.44
CA TRP A 200 -1.15 -1.78 8.01
C TRP A 200 -1.63 -2.91 7.12
N TRP A 201 -1.34 -4.15 7.54
CA TRP A 201 -1.80 -5.33 6.82
C TRP A 201 -3.33 -5.45 6.80
N ALA A 202 -4.01 -5.20 7.92
CA ALA A 202 -5.47 -5.22 7.96
C ALA A 202 -6.09 -4.23 6.94
N GLN A 203 -5.59 -3.00 6.90
CA GLN A 203 -6.04 -1.99 5.93
C GLN A 203 -5.71 -2.38 4.48
N LEU A 204 -4.51 -2.93 4.24
CA LEU A 204 -4.14 -3.44 2.92
C LEU A 204 -5.09 -4.56 2.48
N ALA A 205 -5.39 -5.51 3.36
CA ALA A 205 -6.27 -6.64 3.07
C ALA A 205 -7.67 -6.16 2.66
N GLU A 206 -8.25 -5.20 3.39
CA GLU A 206 -9.54 -4.59 3.04
C GLU A 206 -9.53 -4.01 1.61
N LEU A 207 -8.48 -3.26 1.25
CA LEU A 207 -8.35 -2.66 -0.09
C LEU A 207 -8.14 -3.70 -1.20
N MET A 208 -7.41 -4.78 -0.91
CA MET A 208 -7.13 -5.83 -1.89
C MET A 208 -8.33 -6.73 -2.16
N GLU A 209 -9.23 -6.89 -1.20
CA GLU A 209 -10.44 -7.70 -1.35
C GLU A 209 -11.42 -7.13 -2.38
N GLU A 210 -11.44 -5.81 -2.55
CA GLU A 210 -12.31 -5.16 -3.53
C GLU A 210 -11.97 -5.57 -4.97
N VAL A 211 -10.77 -6.08 -5.21
CA VAL A 211 -10.32 -6.59 -6.50
C VAL A 211 -10.27 -8.11 -6.45
N ALA A 212 -11.04 -8.77 -7.32
CA ALA A 212 -10.97 -10.23 -7.51
C ALA A 212 -9.70 -10.65 -8.29
N MET A 213 -8.53 -10.32 -7.75
CA MET A 213 -7.22 -10.60 -8.34
C MET A 213 -6.68 -11.94 -7.84
N GLU A 214 -6.32 -12.85 -8.75
CA GLU A 214 -5.73 -14.17 -8.45
C GLU A 214 -4.22 -14.09 -8.19
N ALA A 215 -3.78 -13.10 -7.43
CA ALA A 215 -2.38 -12.93 -7.07
C ALA A 215 -2.15 -13.18 -5.58
N PRO A 216 -0.92 -13.51 -5.15
CA PRO A 216 -0.65 -14.07 -3.83
C PRO A 216 -1.19 -13.25 -2.65
N PHE A 217 -0.93 -11.93 -2.60
CA PHE A 217 -1.40 -11.09 -1.50
C PHE A 217 -2.93 -10.93 -1.54
N GLY A 218 -3.52 -10.77 -2.72
CA GLY A 218 -4.98 -10.73 -2.86
C GLY A 218 -5.66 -12.04 -2.42
N CYS A 219 -5.05 -13.18 -2.71
CA CYS A 219 -5.51 -14.49 -2.25
C CYS A 219 -5.37 -14.65 -0.72
N LEU A 220 -4.28 -14.16 -0.13
CA LEU A 220 -4.08 -14.17 1.33
C LEU A 220 -5.17 -13.35 2.04
N ALA A 221 -5.42 -12.11 1.58
CA ALA A 221 -6.44 -11.23 2.16
C ALA A 221 -7.81 -11.91 2.17
N ARG A 222 -8.28 -12.39 1.01
CA ARG A 222 -9.57 -13.09 0.91
C ARG A 222 -9.61 -14.39 1.71
N SER A 223 -8.51 -15.14 1.77
CA SER A 223 -8.43 -16.37 2.56
C SER A 223 -8.66 -16.09 4.05
N ARG A 224 -7.99 -15.07 4.61
CA ARG A 224 -8.17 -14.64 6.00
C ARG A 224 -9.61 -14.25 6.30
N ARG A 225 -10.21 -13.40 5.48
CA ARG A 225 -11.62 -12.99 5.67
C ARG A 225 -12.60 -14.16 5.59
N PHE A 226 -12.45 -15.05 4.61
CA PHE A 226 -13.32 -16.23 4.54
C PHE A 226 -13.13 -17.15 5.76
N PHE A 227 -11.91 -17.24 6.28
CA PHE A 227 -11.61 -18.00 7.48
C PHE A 227 -12.32 -17.40 8.71
N GLU A 228 -12.22 -16.08 8.90
CA GLU A 228 -12.92 -15.35 9.97
C GLU A 228 -14.45 -15.47 9.87
N GLN A 229 -14.99 -15.49 8.65
CA GLN A 229 -16.41 -15.72 8.37
C GLN A 229 -16.84 -17.19 8.49
N LYS A 230 -15.95 -18.10 8.91
CA LYS A 230 -16.18 -19.55 9.00
C LYS A 230 -16.55 -20.21 7.65
N ARG A 231 -16.23 -19.57 6.53
CA ARG A 231 -16.41 -20.09 5.16
C ARG A 231 -15.17 -20.87 4.75
N TYR A 232 -14.88 -21.94 5.48
CA TYR A 232 -13.60 -22.65 5.40
C TYR A 232 -13.29 -23.21 4.00
N ASP A 233 -14.29 -23.69 3.25
CA ASP A 233 -14.08 -24.15 1.87
C ASP A 233 -13.52 -23.05 0.95
N GLN A 234 -13.97 -21.80 1.15
CA GLN A 234 -13.54 -20.67 0.34
C GLN A 234 -12.18 -20.16 0.80
N ALA A 235 -11.93 -20.15 2.12
CA ALA A 235 -10.62 -19.85 2.68
C ALA A 235 -9.55 -20.82 2.13
N PHE A 236 -9.87 -22.11 2.11
CA PHE A 236 -9.02 -23.16 1.54
C PHE A 236 -8.71 -22.92 0.06
N ARG A 237 -9.75 -22.69 -0.77
CA ARG A 237 -9.56 -22.46 -2.21
C ARG A 237 -8.70 -21.23 -2.50
N GLN A 238 -8.93 -20.11 -1.80
CA GLN A 238 -8.13 -18.90 -1.96
C GLN A 238 -6.68 -19.11 -1.53
N ALA A 239 -6.44 -19.78 -0.40
CA ALA A 239 -5.08 -20.11 0.02
C ALA A 239 -4.36 -21.01 -0.99
N GLN A 240 -5.06 -22.00 -1.56
CA GLN A 240 -4.51 -22.87 -2.60
C GLN A 240 -4.21 -22.11 -3.89
N THR A 241 -5.09 -21.21 -4.34
CA THR A 241 -4.84 -20.35 -5.50
C THR A 241 -3.63 -19.44 -5.26
N GLY A 242 -3.50 -18.86 -4.07
CA GLY A 242 -2.35 -18.04 -3.70
C GLY A 242 -1.03 -18.81 -3.78
N LEU A 243 -0.97 -20.02 -3.22
CA LEU A 243 0.22 -20.87 -3.28
C LEU A 243 0.61 -21.21 -4.73
N ARG A 244 -0.36 -21.59 -5.57
CA ARG A 244 -0.10 -21.88 -7.00
C ARG A 244 0.42 -20.65 -7.74
N ALA A 245 -0.13 -19.47 -7.46
CA ALA A 245 0.32 -18.22 -8.07
C ALA A 245 1.78 -17.92 -7.71
N MET A 246 2.17 -18.15 -6.46
CA MET A 246 3.57 -18.01 -6.03
C MET A 246 4.48 -19.02 -6.74
N GLU A 247 4.09 -20.30 -6.79
CA GLU A 247 4.85 -21.37 -7.47
C GLU A 247 5.03 -21.08 -8.98
N SER A 248 4.01 -20.54 -9.65
CA SER A 248 4.09 -20.17 -11.07
C SER A 248 4.99 -18.96 -11.31
N ASN A 249 5.00 -17.97 -10.40
CA ASN A 249 5.82 -16.77 -10.54
C ASN A 249 7.32 -17.09 -10.33
N HIS A 250 7.62 -18.04 -9.45
CA HIS A 250 8.98 -18.57 -9.27
C HIS A 250 9.58 -19.20 -10.53
N GLN A 251 8.76 -19.72 -11.45
CA GLN A 251 9.24 -20.31 -12.70
C GLN A 251 9.50 -19.26 -13.81
N VAL A 252 8.97 -18.04 -13.66
CA VAL A 252 9.02 -16.97 -14.69
C VAL A 252 9.97 -15.83 -14.30
N ALA A 253 10.56 -15.85 -13.11
CA ALA A 253 11.40 -14.79 -12.54
C ALA A 253 12.82 -14.69 -13.15
N GLY A 254 12.92 -14.62 -14.49
CA GLY A 254 14.12 -14.27 -15.24
C GLY A 254 14.13 -12.84 -15.80
N SER A 255 13.09 -12.03 -15.60
CA SER A 255 12.99 -10.73 -16.28
C SER A 255 11.95 -9.78 -15.65
N PHE A 256 12.27 -9.19 -14.49
CA PHE A 256 11.99 -7.78 -14.19
C PHE A 256 12.74 -7.39 -12.91
N ASP A 257 13.82 -6.64 -13.07
CA ASP A 257 14.83 -6.38 -12.04
C ASP A 257 14.45 -5.16 -11.18
N TRP A 258 13.90 -5.44 -9.99
CA TRP A 258 14.12 -4.63 -8.81
C TRP A 258 14.68 -5.54 -7.72
N ASN A 259 15.98 -5.83 -7.76
CA ASN A 259 16.69 -6.65 -6.78
C ASN A 259 16.46 -6.23 -5.31
N ARG A 260 15.67 -7.03 -4.60
CA ARG A 260 15.38 -7.03 -3.15
C ARG A 260 15.67 -8.42 -2.54
N ASP A 261 16.68 -9.13 -3.05
CA ASP A 261 16.89 -10.58 -2.90
C ASP A 261 16.88 -11.21 -1.50
N LEU A 262 17.03 -10.44 -0.42
CA LEU A 262 16.96 -10.96 0.95
C LEU A 262 15.68 -10.57 1.68
N GLN A 263 15.19 -9.34 1.47
CA GLN A 263 13.94 -8.88 2.08
C GLN A 263 12.73 -9.45 1.36
N ASP A 264 12.79 -9.57 0.02
CA ASP A 264 11.76 -10.26 -0.75
C ASP A 264 11.70 -11.73 -0.40
N LYS A 265 12.84 -12.41 -0.20
CA LYS A 265 12.83 -13.81 0.26
C LYS A 265 12.15 -13.99 1.61
N LYS A 266 12.42 -13.12 2.58
CA LYS A 266 11.75 -13.18 3.90
C LYS A 266 10.25 -12.87 3.80
N VAL A 267 9.87 -11.89 2.99
CA VAL A 267 8.47 -11.52 2.73
C VAL A 267 7.74 -12.67 2.06
N GLU A 268 8.36 -13.26 1.06
CA GLU A 268 7.86 -14.39 0.31
C GLU A 268 7.74 -15.64 1.19
N GLU A 269 8.76 -15.98 1.99
CA GLU A 269 8.72 -17.07 2.95
C GLU A 269 7.59 -16.87 3.97
N LYS A 270 7.42 -15.65 4.49
CA LYS A 270 6.34 -15.31 5.43
C LYS A 270 4.96 -15.42 4.76
N LEU A 271 4.83 -14.99 3.51
CA LEU A 271 3.60 -15.12 2.72
C LEU A 271 3.28 -16.60 2.41
N PHE A 272 4.28 -17.40 2.04
CA PHE A 272 4.15 -18.86 1.90
C PHE A 272 3.68 -19.49 3.21
N ALA A 273 4.29 -19.11 4.33
CA ALA A 273 3.93 -19.60 5.66
C ALA A 273 2.46 -19.25 5.98
N ASP A 274 2.04 -18.01 5.76
CA ASP A 274 0.67 -17.56 5.97
C ASP A 274 -0.36 -18.34 5.15
N LEU A 275 -0.09 -18.51 3.85
CA LEU A 275 -0.98 -19.23 2.95
C LEU A 275 -1.04 -20.73 3.27
N ARG A 276 0.10 -21.37 3.56
CA ARG A 276 0.15 -22.77 4.03
C ARG A 276 -0.59 -22.93 5.35
N TYR A 277 -0.41 -21.99 6.26
CA TYR A 277 -1.08 -22.00 7.55
C TYR A 277 -2.61 -21.95 7.38
N LEU A 278 -3.12 -20.99 6.61
CA LEU A 278 -4.55 -20.84 6.38
C LEU A 278 -5.15 -22.03 5.62
N LYS A 279 -4.42 -22.59 4.65
CA LYS A 279 -4.83 -23.81 3.94
C LYS A 279 -5.00 -24.99 4.91
N ALA A 280 -4.00 -25.25 5.76
CA ALA A 280 -4.06 -26.33 6.74
C ALA A 280 -5.17 -26.08 7.79
N ALA A 281 -5.23 -24.86 8.33
CA ALA A 281 -6.27 -24.39 9.24
C ALA A 281 -7.68 -24.64 8.69
N ALA A 282 -7.92 -24.31 7.42
CA ALA A 282 -9.20 -24.52 6.76
C ALA A 282 -9.53 -26.01 6.63
N CYS A 283 -8.56 -26.85 6.21
CA CYS A 283 -8.76 -28.31 6.11
C CYS A 283 -9.16 -28.96 7.43
N TRP A 284 -8.57 -28.55 8.57
CA TRP A 284 -8.98 -29.08 9.87
C TRP A 284 -10.43 -28.75 10.22
N ASN A 285 -10.87 -27.53 9.90
CA ASN A 285 -12.25 -27.12 10.14
C ASN A 285 -13.25 -27.80 9.19
N LEU A 286 -12.79 -28.26 8.03
CA LEU A 286 -13.58 -29.03 7.05
C LEU A 286 -13.53 -30.54 7.27
N HIS A 287 -12.75 -31.02 8.25
CA HIS A 287 -12.49 -32.45 8.49
C HIS A 287 -11.79 -33.18 7.33
N TYR A 288 -11.08 -32.46 6.45
CA TYR A 288 -10.18 -33.04 5.45
C TYR A 288 -8.87 -33.43 6.12
N TRP A 289 -8.92 -34.48 6.94
CA TRP A 289 -7.85 -34.80 7.89
C TRP A 289 -6.54 -35.13 7.19
N LEU A 290 -6.55 -35.89 6.10
CA LEU A 290 -5.31 -36.26 5.40
C LEU A 290 -4.62 -35.01 4.84
N GLU A 291 -5.36 -34.15 4.16
CA GLU A 291 -4.90 -32.89 3.58
C GLU A 291 -4.42 -31.92 4.64
N ALA A 292 -5.12 -31.85 5.79
CA ALA A 292 -4.72 -31.03 6.92
C ALA A 292 -3.38 -31.49 7.50
N HIS A 293 -3.18 -32.80 7.70
CA HIS A 293 -1.92 -33.35 8.23
C HIS A 293 -0.76 -33.19 7.25
N LEU A 294 -1.00 -33.41 5.95
CA LEU A 294 0.03 -33.18 4.93
C LEU A 294 0.42 -31.70 4.85
N GLY A 295 -0.56 -30.79 4.88
CA GLY A 295 -0.31 -29.34 4.89
C GLY A 295 0.39 -28.87 6.17
N ALA A 296 0.02 -29.42 7.33
CA ALA A 296 0.68 -29.15 8.60
C ALA A 296 2.14 -29.61 8.59
N ARG A 297 2.39 -30.83 8.10
CA ARG A 297 3.75 -31.37 7.96
C ARG A 297 4.58 -30.51 7.03
N GLU A 298 4.02 -30.11 5.89
CA GLU A 298 4.68 -29.20 4.95
C GLU A 298 5.03 -27.87 5.62
N PHE A 299 4.08 -27.26 6.35
CA PHE A 299 4.33 -26.03 7.11
C PHE A 299 5.46 -26.21 8.13
N LEU A 300 5.43 -27.28 8.91
CA LEU A 300 6.43 -27.55 9.95
C LEU A 300 7.82 -27.85 9.38
N ILE A 301 7.92 -28.46 8.19
CA ILE A 301 9.21 -28.71 7.53
C ILE A 301 9.81 -27.41 7.00
N HIS A 302 8.98 -26.55 6.41
CA HIS A 302 9.46 -25.34 5.72
C HIS A 302 9.54 -24.10 6.61
N HIS A 303 8.84 -24.08 7.75
CA HIS A 303 8.69 -22.90 8.61
C HIS A 303 8.86 -23.24 10.09
N VAL A 304 9.93 -23.99 10.41
CA VAL A 304 10.20 -24.50 11.78
C VAL A 304 10.20 -23.38 12.83
N ASP A 305 10.76 -22.22 12.49
CA ASP A 305 10.93 -21.09 13.39
C ASP A 305 9.72 -20.13 13.42
N ASP A 306 8.63 -20.43 12.70
CA ASP A 306 7.42 -19.60 12.72
C ASP A 306 6.68 -19.75 14.07
N GLU A 307 6.27 -18.63 14.66
CA GLU A 307 5.60 -18.58 15.97
C GLU A 307 4.32 -19.45 16.03
N ARG A 308 3.69 -19.68 14.86
CA ARG A 308 2.46 -20.46 14.75
C ARG A 308 2.70 -21.97 14.70
N THR A 309 3.94 -22.44 14.65
CA THR A 309 4.30 -23.86 14.70
C THR A 309 3.64 -24.59 15.88
N ASN A 310 3.63 -23.97 17.07
CA ASN A 310 2.97 -24.54 18.24
C ASN A 310 1.44 -24.65 18.07
N GLN A 311 0.82 -23.64 17.47
CA GLN A 311 -0.62 -23.64 17.19
C GLN A 311 -0.99 -24.69 16.13
N MET A 312 -0.13 -24.87 15.12
CA MET A 312 -0.24 -25.90 14.09
C MET A 312 -0.23 -27.30 14.72
N CYS A 313 0.76 -27.58 15.58
CA CYS A 313 0.86 -28.84 16.31
C CYS A 313 -0.34 -29.08 17.23
N ARG A 314 -0.78 -28.08 18.00
CA ARG A 314 -1.96 -28.18 18.88
C ARG A 314 -3.24 -28.50 18.10
N SER A 315 -3.43 -27.85 16.95
CA SER A 315 -4.57 -28.09 16.07
C SER A 315 -4.56 -29.53 15.53
N GLY A 316 -3.38 -30.02 15.12
CA GLY A 316 -3.18 -31.41 14.72
C GLY A 316 -3.52 -32.43 15.83
N ILE A 317 -3.04 -32.20 17.06
CA ILE A 317 -3.35 -33.08 18.20
C ILE A 317 -4.84 -33.06 18.52
N GLN A 318 -5.47 -31.89 18.59
CA GLN A 318 -6.91 -31.78 18.85
C GLN A 318 -7.75 -32.44 17.77
N ALA A 319 -7.35 -32.30 16.50
CA ALA A 319 -7.97 -32.99 15.38
C ALA A 319 -7.87 -34.52 15.51
N GLY A 320 -6.67 -35.03 15.86
CA GLY A 320 -6.46 -36.45 16.11
C GLY A 320 -7.31 -36.99 17.26
N LEU A 321 -7.37 -36.26 18.38
CA LEU A 321 -8.23 -36.61 19.52
C LEU A 321 -9.71 -36.63 19.13
N LYS A 322 -10.19 -35.62 18.39
CA LYS A 322 -11.58 -35.58 17.89
C LYS A 322 -11.88 -36.77 17.00
N ALA A 323 -11.00 -37.10 16.06
CA ALA A 323 -11.17 -38.25 15.16
C ALA A 323 -11.23 -39.59 15.91
N LEU A 324 -10.48 -39.74 17.00
CA LEU A 324 -10.54 -40.92 17.88
C LEU A 324 -11.84 -40.98 18.67
N THR A 325 -12.36 -39.84 19.14
CA THR A 325 -13.63 -39.80 19.89
C THR A 325 -14.88 -40.00 19.02
N VAL A 326 -14.88 -39.56 17.76
CA VAL A 326 -16.01 -39.79 16.83
C VAL A 326 -16.16 -41.27 16.45
N LYS A 327 -15.07 -42.05 16.50
CA LYS A 327 -15.12 -43.52 16.33
C LYS A 327 -15.61 -44.29 17.58
N GLY A 328 -15.87 -43.61 18.70
CA GLY A 328 -16.40 -44.21 19.93
C GLY A 328 -17.93 -44.21 20.05
N GLY A 329 -18.64 -43.64 19.06
CA GLY A 329 -20.10 -43.62 18.98
C GLY A 329 -20.69 -44.73 18.11
N LEU A 330 -20.18 -45.97 18.25
CA LEU A 330 -21.05 -47.11 17.98
C LEU A 330 -21.91 -47.25 19.23
N GLU A 331 -23.18 -46.88 19.12
CA GLU A 331 -24.19 -47.32 20.08
C GLU A 331 -23.96 -48.82 20.32
N PRO A 332 -23.88 -49.29 21.57
CA PRO A 332 -23.98 -50.72 21.79
C PRO A 332 -25.36 -51.11 21.26
N ASP A 333 -25.37 -51.97 20.25
CA ASP A 333 -26.56 -52.69 19.82
C ASP A 333 -27.36 -53.03 21.07
N GLY A 334 -28.54 -52.42 21.17
CA GLY A 334 -29.49 -52.75 22.20
C GLY A 334 -29.73 -54.23 22.13
N ILE A 335 -29.14 -54.95 23.08
CA ILE A 335 -29.48 -56.32 23.39
C ILE A 335 -30.98 -56.28 23.70
N ALA A 336 -31.79 -56.69 22.74
CA ALA A 336 -33.16 -57.08 22.99
C ALA A 336 -33.11 -58.33 23.87
N THR A 337 -33.32 -58.13 25.16
CA THR A 337 -33.72 -59.19 26.09
C THR A 337 -35.09 -58.85 26.64
N GLU A 338 -36.00 -59.77 26.31
CA GLU A 338 -37.42 -59.98 26.69
C GLU A 338 -38.49 -59.10 26.03
#